data_AF-A0A377Z4L8-F1
#
_entry.id   AF-A0A377Z4L8-F1
#
_cell.length_a   1.000
_cell.length_b   1.000
_cell.length_c   1.000
_cell.angle_alpha   90.00
_cell.angle_beta   90.00
_cell.angle_gamma   90.00
#
_symmetry.space_group_name_H-M   'P 1'
#
loop_
_entity.id
_entity.type
_entity.pdbx_description
1 polymer ?
#
loop_
_entity_poly.entity_id
_entity_poly.type
_entity_poly.pdbx_seq_one_letter_code
_entity_poly.pdbx_strand_id
1 'polypeptide(L)'
;MNKVVLYCRPGFEKECAAEITDKAARLEVFGFARVKEDSGYVIFEGYQQDDGEKLVRDLPFSSLIFARQMFVVGELLRDLPPEDRITPIVGMLQAWWRRVASCVWKWRIPTKAKN
;
A
#
# COMPACT_ATOMS: atom_id res chain seq x y z
N MET A 1 -7.40 0.09 -7.91
CA MET A 1 -6.25 -0.17 -7.03
C MET A 1 -4.99 0.55 -7.46
N ASN A 2 -4.95 1.88 -7.57
CA ASN A 2 -3.74 2.56 -8.06
C ASN A 2 -2.86 3.17 -6.96
N LYS A 3 -3.34 3.26 -5.71
CA LYS A 3 -2.60 3.90 -4.61
C LYS A 3 -2.02 2.86 -3.65
N VAL A 4 -0.76 3.03 -3.28
CA VAL A 4 -0.05 2.23 -2.28
C VAL A 4 0.50 3.17 -1.21
N VAL A 5 0.23 2.88 0.06
CA VAL A 5 0.79 3.61 1.19
C VAL A 5 1.98 2.86 1.74
N LEU A 6 3.07 3.59 1.95
CA LEU A 6 4.30 3.11 2.57
C LEU A 6 4.53 3.91 3.85
N TYR A 7 4.57 3.22 4.99
CA TYR A 7 4.98 3.85 6.25
C TYR A 7 6.51 3.91 6.30
N CYS A 8 7.04 5.07 6.67
CA CYS A 8 8.49 5.29 6.80
C CYS A 8 8.79 6.01 8.12
N ARG A 9 10.07 6.21 8.41
CA ARG A 9 10.48 7.05 9.55
C ARG A 9 10.26 8.52 9.16
N PRO A 10 9.71 9.37 10.05
CA PRO A 10 9.64 10.80 9.79
C PRO A 10 11.02 11.37 9.44
N GLY A 11 11.10 12.15 8.37
CA GLY A 11 12.33 12.70 7.82
C GLY A 11 13.02 11.85 6.75
N PHE A 12 12.50 10.67 6.40
CA PHE A 12 13.00 9.79 5.35
C PHE A 12 12.01 9.60 4.19
N GLU A 13 11.04 10.51 4.06
CA GLU A 13 9.97 10.37 3.07
C GLU A 13 10.49 10.55 1.64
N LYS A 14 11.53 11.37 1.43
CA LYS A 14 12.13 11.61 0.10
C LYS A 14 12.87 10.37 -0.40
N GLU A 15 13.61 9.72 0.50
CA GLU A 15 14.35 8.49 0.28
C GLU A 15 13.40 7.33 0.02
N CYS A 16 12.34 7.21 0.84
CA CYS A 16 11.30 6.19 0.64
C CYS A 16 10.55 6.40 -0.69
N ALA A 17 10.30 7.65 -1.09
CA ALA A 17 9.66 7.99 -2.36
C ALA A 17 10.54 7.69 -3.58
N ALA A 18 11.84 8.00 -3.48
CA ALA A 18 12.80 7.65 -4.53
C ALA A 18 12.96 6.13 -4.65
N GLU A 19 13.07 5.42 -3.52
CA GLU A 19 13.20 3.97 -3.48
C GLU A 19 12.00 3.27 -4.13
N ILE A 20 10.77 3.66 -3.77
CA ILE A 20 9.58 3.02 -4.33
C ILE A 20 9.43 3.32 -5.83
N THR A 21 9.76 4.54 -6.26
CA THR A 21 9.67 4.92 -7.67
C THR A 21 10.66 4.13 -8.53
N ASP A 22 11.91 3.97 -8.06
CA ASP A 22 12.93 3.15 -8.75
C ASP A 22 12.52 1.67 -8.83
N LYS A 23 12.07 1.10 -7.71
CA LYS A 23 11.64 -0.31 -7.66
C LYS A 23 10.38 -0.57 -8.47
N ALA A 24 9.41 0.34 -8.44
CA ALA A 24 8.19 0.24 -9.24
C ALA A 24 8.51 0.32 -10.74
N ALA A 25 9.41 1.23 -11.16
CA ALA A 25 9.83 1.36 -12.55
C ALA A 25 10.46 0.07 -13.10
N ARG A 26 11.21 -0.67 -12.28
CA ARG A 26 11.77 -1.99 -12.66
C ARG A 26 10.72 -3.08 -12.89
N LEU A 27 9.53 -2.92 -12.31
CA LEU A 27 8.37 -3.82 -12.48
C LEU A 27 7.39 -3.30 -13.56
N GLU A 28 7.82 -2.31 -14.34
CA GLU A 28 7.02 -1.62 -15.35
C GLU A 28 5.76 -0.97 -14.76
N VAL A 29 5.79 -0.65 -13.47
CA VAL A 29 4.74 0.08 -12.77
C VAL A 29 5.16 1.54 -12.69
N PHE A 30 4.55 2.37 -13.50
CA PHE A 30 4.85 3.80 -13.56
C PHE A 30 3.83 4.59 -12.76
N GLY A 31 4.31 5.57 -12.00
CA GLY A 31 3.48 6.39 -11.14
C GLY A 31 4.29 7.50 -10.50
N PHE A 32 3.67 8.19 -9.54
CA PHE A 32 4.31 9.27 -8.79
C PHE A 32 4.10 9.09 -7.29
N ALA A 33 5.14 9.39 -6.53
CA ALA A 33 5.10 9.37 -5.08
C ALA A 33 4.77 10.76 -4.53
N ARG A 34 3.64 10.88 -3.82
CA ARG A 34 3.31 12.07 -3.04
C ARG A 34 4.02 12.02 -1.69
N VAL A 35 4.86 13.03 -1.46
CA VAL A 35 5.65 13.18 -0.24
C VAL A 35 5.08 14.33 0.58
N LYS A 36 4.89 14.10 1.88
CA LYS A 36 4.59 15.15 2.84
C LYS A 36 5.65 15.11 3.93
N GLU A 37 6.37 16.21 4.13
CA GLU A 37 7.43 16.28 5.13
C GLU A 37 6.86 16.06 6.54
N ASP A 38 7.63 15.36 7.38
CA ASP A 38 7.29 14.98 8.77
C ASP A 38 5.98 14.20 8.94
N SER A 39 5.48 13.59 7.86
CA SER A 39 4.23 12.82 7.91
C SER A 39 4.45 11.36 8.28
N GLY A 40 5.66 10.82 8.08
CA GLY A 40 5.97 9.42 8.34
C GLY A 40 5.31 8.44 7.36
N TYR A 41 4.77 8.92 6.23
CA TYR A 41 4.24 8.07 5.18
C TYR A 41 4.45 8.66 3.79
N VAL A 42 4.49 7.77 2.80
CA VAL A 42 4.55 8.10 1.38
C VAL A 42 3.39 7.42 0.68
N ILE A 43 2.75 8.12 -0.26
CA ILE A 43 1.69 7.54 -1.09
C ILE A 43 2.21 7.44 -2.52
N PHE A 44 2.36 6.23 -3.02
CA PHE A 44 2.64 5.98 -4.44
C PHE A 44 1.33 5.84 -5.21
N GLU A 45 1.16 6.62 -6.26
CA GLU A 45 -0.01 6.60 -7.13
C GLU A 45 0.41 6.15 -8.54
N GLY A 46 0.05 4.92 -8.90
CA GLY A 46 0.24 4.35 -10.22
C GLY A 46 -0.73 4.94 -11.25
N TYR A 47 -0.34 4.89 -12.52
CA TYR A 47 -1.19 5.35 -13.61
C TYR A 47 -2.30 4.36 -13.97
N GLN A 48 -2.04 3.05 -13.86
CA GLN A 48 -3.06 2.04 -14.14
C GLN A 48 -3.83 1.67 -12.88
N GLN A 49 -5.08 1.25 -13.08
CA GLN A 49 -5.98 0.93 -11.98
C GLN A 49 -5.54 -0.32 -11.20
N ASP A 50 -4.76 -1.23 -11.78
CA ASP A 50 -4.31 -2.48 -11.14
C ASP A 50 -2.84 -2.45 -10.68
N ASP A 51 -2.15 -1.34 -10.92
CA ASP A 51 -0.72 -1.18 -10.63
C ASP A 51 -0.40 -1.32 -9.13
N GLY A 52 -1.28 -0.84 -8.26
CA GLY A 52 -1.05 -0.95 -6.81
C GLY A 52 -1.11 -2.38 -6.31
N GLU A 53 -2.03 -3.19 -6.85
CA GLU A 53 -2.12 -4.62 -6.50
C GLU A 53 -0.95 -5.40 -7.11
N LYS A 54 -0.54 -5.09 -8.34
CA LYS A 54 0.64 -5.66 -8.99
C LYS A 54 1.91 -5.34 -8.19
N LEU A 55 2.08 -4.08 -7.78
CA LEU A 55 3.24 -3.63 -7.01
C LEU A 55 3.37 -4.38 -5.68
N VAL A 56 2.29 -4.47 -4.89
CA VAL A 56 2.34 -5.17 -3.59
C VAL A 56 2.54 -6.68 -3.73
N ARG A 57 2.11 -7.26 -4.85
CA ARG A 57 2.25 -8.70 -5.13
C ARG A 57 3.65 -9.08 -5.63
N ASP A 58 4.20 -8.28 -6.54
CA ASP A 58 5.43 -8.61 -7.26
C ASP A 58 6.67 -8.01 -6.60
N LEU A 59 6.52 -6.90 -5.85
CA LEU A 59 7.62 -6.28 -5.12
C LEU A 59 7.83 -6.98 -3.77
N PRO A 60 8.98 -7.64 -3.54
CA PRO A 60 9.27 -8.21 -2.23
C PRO A 60 9.47 -7.09 -1.20
N PHE A 61 8.62 -7.08 -0.17
CA PHE A 61 8.67 -6.10 0.92
C PHE A 61 10.04 -6.10 1.64
N SER A 62 10.69 -7.27 1.74
CA SER A 62 12.04 -7.39 2.32
C SER A 62 13.14 -6.66 1.55
N SER A 63 12.85 -6.22 0.32
CA SER A 63 13.80 -5.45 -0.48
C SER A 63 13.72 -3.94 -0.21
N LEU A 64 12.67 -3.47 0.45
CA LEU A 64 12.49 -2.06 0.80
C LEU A 64 13.25 -1.76 2.10
N ILE A 65 14.10 -0.74 2.08
CA ILE A 65 14.94 -0.35 3.21
C ILE A 65 14.22 0.67 4.08
N PHE A 66 13.52 1.64 3.46
CA PHE A 66 12.91 2.75 4.17
C PHE A 66 11.45 2.50 4.55
N ALA A 67 10.78 1.57 3.86
CA ALA A 67 9.40 1.22 4.15
C ALA A 67 9.29 0.21 5.31
N ARG A 68 8.61 0.61 6.38
CA ARG A 68 8.28 -0.25 7.54
C ARG A 68 7.07 -1.13 7.31
N GLN A 69 6.14 -0.68 6.48
CA GLN A 69 4.96 -1.42 6.09
C GLN A 69 4.43 -0.86 4.77
N MET A 70 3.85 -1.73 3.96
CA MET A 70 3.29 -1.41 2.65
C MET A 70 1.91 -2.05 2.50
N PHE A 71 0.93 -1.30 2.02
CA PHE A 71 -0.40 -1.81 1.71
C PHE A 71 -1.10 -0.97 0.65
N VAL A 72 -2.00 -1.61 -0.09
CA VAL A 72 -2.82 -0.97 -1.11
C VAL A 72 -3.96 -0.23 -0.44
N VAL A 73 -4.28 0.98 -0.93
CA VAL A 73 -5.40 1.77 -0.44
C VAL A 73 -6.37 2.14 -1.56
N GLY A 74 -7.63 2.33 -1.17
CA GLY A 74 -8.66 2.91 -2.03
C GLY A 74 -8.64 4.44 -1.99
N GLU A 75 -9.80 5.03 -2.23
CA GLU A 75 -9.98 6.47 -2.12
C GLU A 75 -9.92 6.95 -0.68
N LEU A 76 -9.49 8.21 -0.51
CA LEU A 76 -9.43 8.84 0.80
C LEU A 76 -10.85 9.21 1.25
N LEU A 77 -11.30 8.57 2.34
CA LEU A 77 -12.54 8.92 3.00
C LEU A 77 -12.34 10.21 3.81
N ARG A 78 -13.00 11.30 3.40
CA ARG A 78 -13.03 12.58 4.11
C ARG A 78 -14.36 12.75 4.83
N ASP A 79 -14.38 13.61 5.85
CA ASP A 79 -15.60 14.04 6.56
C ASP A 79 -16.40 12.88 7.17
N LEU A 80 -15.74 12.12 8.05
CA LEU A 80 -16.38 10.99 8.74
C LEU A 80 -17.32 11.51 9.85
N PRO A 81 -18.64 11.25 9.76
CA PRO A 81 -19.58 11.79 10.73
C PRO A 81 -19.32 11.22 12.13
N PRO A 82 -19.31 12.05 13.19
CA PRO A 82 -19.08 11.58 14.56
C PRO A 82 -20.14 10.58 15.04
N GLU A 83 -21.38 10.74 14.60
CA GLU A 83 -22.50 9.86 14.95
C GLU A 83 -22.43 8.47 14.33
N ASP A 84 -21.80 8.30 13.15
CA ASP A 84 -21.67 7.00 12.50
C ASP A 84 -20.37 6.87 11.69
N ARG A 85 -19.34 6.38 12.37
CA ARG A 85 -18.03 6.12 11.75
C ARG A 85 -17.94 4.74 11.09
N ILE A 86 -18.86 3.83 11.39
CA ILE A 86 -18.72 2.43 11.01
C ILE A 86 -19.26 2.20 9.61
N THR A 87 -20.46 2.70 9.32
CA THR A 87 -21.13 2.47 8.02
C THR A 87 -20.28 2.92 6.81
N PRO A 88 -19.63 4.10 6.83
CA PRO A 88 -18.81 4.54 5.70
C PRO A 88 -17.56 3.67 5.49
N ILE A 89 -16.89 3.27 6.58
CA ILE A 89 -15.70 2.43 6.54
C ILE A 89 -16.04 1.03 6.03
N VAL A 90 -17.10 0.43 6.58
CA VAL A 90 -17.56 -0.90 6.18
C VAL A 90 -18.06 -0.90 4.75
N GLY A 91 -18.79 0.13 4.31
CA GLY A 91 -19.25 0.24 2.93
C GLY A 91 -18.10 0.25 1.91
N MET A 92 -17.03 1.00 2.19
CA MET A 92 -15.83 1.01 1.35
C MET A 92 -15.10 -0.34 1.34
N LEU A 93 -15.00 -0.99 2.50
CA LEU A 93 -14.31 -2.27 2.62
C LEU A 93 -15.13 -3.45 2.07
N GLN A 94 -16.47 -3.43 2.13
CA GLN A 94 -17.32 -4.53 1.66
C GLN A 94 -17.21 -4.75 0.16
N ALA A 95 -17.13 -3.67 -0.63
CA ALA A 95 -16.85 -3.75 -2.07
C ALA A 95 -15.49 -4.41 -2.34
N TRP A 96 -14.56 -4.28 -1.40
CA TRP A 96 -13.22 -4.85 -1.46
C TRP A 96 -13.15 -6.30 -0.97
N TRP A 97 -13.95 -6.60 0.05
CA TRP A 97 -14.35 -7.90 0.62
C TRP A 97 -14.04 -9.10 -0.29
N ARG A 98 -14.81 -9.08 -1.37
CA ARG A 98 -14.92 -10.18 -2.32
C ARG A 98 -13.66 -10.36 -3.19
N ARG A 99 -12.79 -9.35 -3.27
CA ARG A 99 -11.56 -9.36 -4.08
C ARG A 99 -10.33 -9.75 -3.25
N VAL A 100 -10.25 -9.33 -1.97
CA VAL A 100 -9.09 -9.59 -1.08
C VAL A 100 -9.04 -10.99 -0.48
N ALA A 101 -10.13 -11.76 -0.50
CA ALA A 101 -10.10 -13.15 -0.03
C ALA A 101 -9.01 -13.98 -0.75
N SER A 102 -8.58 -13.56 -1.95
CA SER A 102 -7.44 -14.11 -2.69
C SER A 102 -6.07 -13.62 -2.18
N CYS A 103 -5.96 -12.39 -1.68
CA CYS A 103 -4.68 -11.78 -1.26
C CYS A 103 -4.34 -11.99 0.22
N VAL A 104 -5.32 -11.96 1.14
CA VAL A 104 -5.06 -12.15 2.58
C VAL A 104 -4.63 -13.59 2.90
N TRP A 105 -5.11 -14.58 2.14
CA TRP A 105 -4.70 -15.99 2.31
C TRP A 105 -3.31 -16.32 1.73
N LYS A 106 -2.63 -15.36 1.08
CA LYS A 106 -1.30 -15.57 0.50
C LYS A 106 -0.15 -15.03 1.34
N TRP A 107 -0.44 -14.39 2.47
CA TRP A 107 0.51 -14.26 3.59
C TRP A 107 0.61 -15.58 4.34
N ARG A 108 1.07 -16.63 3.64
CA ARG A 108 1.40 -17.91 4.24
C ARG A 108 2.64 -17.69 5.09
N ILE A 109 2.44 -17.56 6.40
CA ILE A 109 3.48 -17.73 7.41
C ILE A 109 4.26 -18.99 7.02
N PRO A 110 5.59 -18.94 6.81
CA PRO A 110 6.36 -20.13 6.54
C PRO A 110 6.36 -20.96 7.81
N THR A 111 5.43 -21.91 7.92
CA THR A 111 5.52 -22.98 8.89
C THR A 111 6.73 -23.80 8.48
N LYS A 112 7.86 -23.60 9.17
CA LYS A 112 9.00 -24.50 9.11
C LYS A 112 8.47 -25.93 9.23
N ALA A 113 8.62 -26.71 8.17
CA ALA A 113 8.49 -28.16 8.24
C ALA A 113 9.51 -28.64 9.28
N LYS A 114 9.03 -29.13 10.42
CA LYS A 114 9.83 -29.97 11.30
C LYS A 114 9.77 -31.38 10.71
N ASN A 115 10.94 -31.92 10.40
CA ASN A 115 11.18 -33.36 10.28
C ASN A 115 10.77 -34.09 11.56
#